data_AF-A0A0D7E7Y8-F1
#
_entry.id   AF-A0A0D7E7Y8-F1
#
_cell.length_a   1.000
_cell.length_b   1.000
_cell.length_c   1.000
_cell.angle_alpha   90.00
_cell.angle_beta   90.00
_cell.angle_gamma   90.00
#
_symmetry.space_group_name_H-M   'P 1'
#
loop_
_entity.id
_entity.type
_entity.pdbx_description
1 polymer ?
#
loop_
_entity_poly.entity_id
_entity_poly.type
_entity_poly.pdbx_seq_one_letter_code
_entity_poly.pdbx_strand_id
1 'polypeptide(L)'
;MAVGSYIERRGELETYFDRTAADNWAKLTSDAPVSGIRATVRAGRDEMRNTLLSWLPADMNGMRLLDAGCGTGALSIEAAR
;
A
#
# COMPACT_ATOMS: atom_id res chain seq x y z
N MET A 1 26.73 -3.52 13.57
CA MET A 1 25.30 -3.73 13.83
C MET A 1 24.47 -2.73 13.03
N ALA A 2 23.39 -3.22 12.45
CA ALA A 2 22.59 -2.71 11.31
C ALA A 2 21.80 -1.40 11.51
N VAL A 3 22.24 -0.49 12.39
CA VAL A 3 21.52 0.78 12.64
C VAL A 3 21.84 1.81 11.56
N GLY A 4 23.11 1.92 11.15
CA GLY A 4 23.52 2.83 10.08
C GLY A 4 22.83 2.53 8.75
N SER A 5 22.79 1.24 8.36
CA SER A 5 22.14 0.79 7.13
C SER A 5 20.61 0.90 7.17
N TYR A 6 19.98 0.69 8.34
CA TYR A 6 18.53 0.86 8.47
C TYR A 6 18.11 2.32 8.35
N ILE A 7 18.79 3.23 9.07
CA ILE A 7 18.47 4.66 9.04
C ILE A 7 18.66 5.22 7.63
N GLU A 8 19.76 4.84 6.98
CA GLU A 8 20.04 5.21 5.59
C GLU A 8 18.93 4.71 4.65
N ARG A 9 18.60 3.42 4.70
CA ARG A 9 17.56 2.84 3.85
C ARG A 9 16.17 3.43 4.10
N ARG A 10 15.85 3.73 5.36
CA ARG A 10 14.59 4.41 5.71
C ARG A 10 14.54 5.80 5.09
N GLY A 11 15.64 6.56 5.15
CA GLY A 11 15.73 7.89 4.55
C GLY A 11 15.61 7.87 3.02
N GLU A 12 16.19 6.85 2.36
CA GLU A 12 16.03 6.63 0.91
C GLU A 12 14.57 6.37 0.53
N LEU A 13 13.88 5.50 1.30
CA LEU A 13 12.47 5.20 1.05
C LEU A 13 11.59 6.42 1.28
N GLU A 14 11.79 7.14 2.38
CA GLU A 14 11.09 8.41 2.67
C GLU A 14 11.25 9.40 1.51
N THR A 15 12.49 9.64 1.08
CA THR A 15 12.78 10.52 -0.06
C THR A 15 12.10 10.06 -1.35
N TYR A 16 12.14 8.75 -1.64
CA TYR A 16 11.54 8.18 -2.84
C TYR A 16 10.02 8.37 -2.85
N PHE A 17 9.33 8.01 -1.78
CA PHE A 17 7.87 8.09 -1.70
C PHE A 17 7.37 9.54 -1.62
N ASP A 18 8.08 10.45 -0.94
CA ASP A 18 7.64 11.84 -0.77
C ASP A 18 7.94 12.73 -1.98
N ARG A 19 9.10 12.57 -2.63
CA ARG A 19 9.58 13.55 -3.62
C ARG A 19 9.53 13.06 -5.05
N THR A 20 9.77 11.78 -5.29
CA THR A 20 10.06 11.28 -6.65
C THR A 20 8.95 10.37 -7.18
N ALA A 21 8.31 9.63 -6.28
CA ALA A 21 7.38 8.57 -6.65
C ALA A 21 5.91 8.94 -6.43
N ALA A 22 5.62 10.05 -5.75
CA ALA A 22 4.25 10.47 -5.40
C ALA A 22 3.30 10.45 -6.60
N ASP A 23 3.64 11.13 -7.71
CA ASP A 23 2.78 11.17 -8.91
C ASP A 23 2.61 9.80 -9.58
N ASN A 24 3.67 9.00 -9.60
CA ASN A 24 3.65 7.66 -10.19
C ASN A 24 2.81 6.70 -9.35
N TRP A 25 2.90 6.79 -8.02
CA TRP A 25 2.08 6.04 -7.09
C TRP A 25 0.63 6.49 -7.13
N ALA A 26 0.37 7.80 -7.11
CA ALA A 26 -0.99 8.36 -7.22
C ALA A 26 -1.68 7.91 -8.50
N LYS A 27 -0.95 7.91 -9.64
CA LYS A 27 -1.44 7.26 -10.86
C LYS A 27 -1.68 5.79 -10.59
N LEU A 28 -0.69 5.02 -10.15
CA LEU A 28 -0.81 3.57 -9.94
C LEU A 28 -1.97 3.16 -9.01
N THR A 29 -2.35 3.98 -8.03
CA THR A 29 -3.42 3.71 -7.07
C THR A 29 -4.76 4.37 -7.41
N SER A 30 -4.90 4.92 -8.62
CA SER A 30 -6.15 5.49 -9.14
C SER A 30 -6.56 4.82 -10.45
N ASP A 31 -7.70 5.24 -11.01
CA ASP A 31 -8.22 4.74 -12.29
C ASP A 31 -7.55 5.37 -13.52
N ALA A 32 -6.55 6.25 -13.32
CA ALA A 32 -5.82 6.86 -14.43
C ALA A 32 -5.17 5.80 -15.34
N PRO A 33 -5.06 6.00 -16.66
CA PRO A 33 -4.42 5.04 -17.55
C PRO A 33 -2.93 4.85 -17.18
N VAL A 34 -2.45 3.61 -17.26
CA VAL A 34 -1.05 3.23 -17.00
C VAL A 34 -0.56 2.25 -18.07
N SER A 35 0.75 2.03 -18.13
CA SER A 35 1.35 1.01 -19.01
C SER A 35 0.84 -0.40 -18.67
N GLY A 36 0.94 -1.33 -19.62
CA GLY A 36 0.48 -2.72 -19.45
C GLY A 36 1.06 -3.41 -18.21
N ILE A 37 2.37 -3.26 -17.97
CA ILE A 37 3.03 -3.80 -16.76
C ILE A 37 2.40 -3.21 -15.49
N ARG A 38 2.15 -1.90 -15.46
CA ARG A 38 1.53 -1.24 -14.30
C ARG A 38 0.07 -1.66 -14.12
N ALA A 39 -0.65 -1.96 -15.19
CA ALA A 39 -2.00 -2.52 -15.11
C ALA A 39 -1.99 -3.92 -14.46
N THR A 40 -1.04 -4.79 -14.82
CA THR A 40 -0.83 -6.08 -14.16
C THR A 40 -0.48 -5.90 -12.68
N VAL A 41 0.38 -4.94 -12.35
CA VAL A 41 0.71 -4.61 -10.94
C VAL A 41 -0.53 -4.16 -10.18
N ARG A 42 -1.42 -3.35 -10.77
CA ARG A 42 -2.69 -2.96 -10.13
C ARG A 42 -3.58 -4.16 -9.85
N ALA A 43 -3.81 -4.99 -10.86
CA ALA A 43 -4.63 -6.19 -10.71
C ALA A 43 -4.09 -7.10 -9.58
N GLY A 44 -2.76 -7.30 -9.52
CA GLY A 44 -2.14 -8.06 -8.42
C GLY A 44 -2.29 -7.40 -7.05
N ARG A 45 -2.30 -6.06 -6.97
CA ARG A 45 -2.57 -5.34 -5.70
C ARG A 45 -4.02 -5.49 -5.26
N ASP A 46 -4.96 -5.48 -6.20
CA ASP A 46 -6.38 -5.73 -5.89
C ASP A 46 -6.60 -7.17 -5.42
N GLU A 47 -5.99 -8.15 -6.08
CA GLU A 47 -6.02 -9.56 -5.66
C GLU A 47 -5.40 -9.75 -4.27
N MET A 48 -4.24 -9.13 -4.01
CA MET A 48 -3.59 -9.16 -2.71
C MET A 48 -4.47 -8.53 -1.63
N ARG A 49 -5.10 -7.38 -1.89
CA ARG A 49 -6.03 -6.75 -0.95
C ARG A 49 -7.19 -7.68 -0.61
N ASN A 50 -7.83 -8.28 -1.63
CA ASN A 50 -8.94 -9.20 -1.42
C ASN A 50 -8.52 -10.45 -0.65
N THR A 51 -7.32 -10.96 -0.91
CA THR A 51 -6.74 -12.10 -0.17
C THR A 51 -6.54 -11.75 1.30
N LEU A 52 -5.94 -10.60 1.60
CA LEU A 52 -5.74 -10.14 2.98
C LEU A 52 -7.08 -9.95 3.70
N LEU A 53 -8.06 -9.31 3.05
CA LEU A 53 -9.40 -9.13 3.61
C LEU A 53 -10.10 -10.48 3.88
N SER A 54 -9.90 -11.49 3.02
CA SER A 54 -10.47 -12.82 3.20
C SER A 54 -9.95 -13.56 4.43
N TRP A 55 -8.80 -13.16 4.98
CA TRP A 55 -8.24 -13.72 6.21
C TRP A 55 -8.79 -13.05 7.46
N LEU A 56 -9.41 -11.88 7.33
CA LEU A 56 -10.03 -11.16 8.44
C LEU A 56 -11.46 -11.66 8.68
N PRO A 57 -12.00 -11.50 9.90
CA PRO A 57 -13.42 -11.69 10.17
C PRO A 57 -14.30 -10.87 9.23
N ALA A 58 -15.45 -11.44 8.83
CA ALA A 58 -16.43 -10.73 8.01
C ALA A 58 -17.08 -9.54 8.74
N ASP A 59 -17.14 -9.59 10.07
CA ASP A 59 -17.56 -8.48 10.93
C ASP A 59 -16.41 -8.07 11.83
N MET A 60 -15.93 -6.85 11.63
CA MET A 60 -14.81 -6.25 12.35
C MET A 60 -15.27 -5.24 13.41
N ASN A 61 -16.57 -5.14 13.71
CA ASN A 61 -17.11 -4.16 14.65
C ASN A 61 -16.48 -4.31 16.05
N GLY A 62 -16.01 -3.20 16.60
CA GLY A 62 -15.31 -3.16 17.90
C GLY A 62 -13.87 -3.70 17.86
N MET A 63 -13.37 -4.16 16.71
CA MET A 63 -11.99 -4.61 16.56
C MET A 63 -11.05 -3.43 16.26
N ARG A 64 -9.75 -3.67 16.45
CA ARG A 64 -8.69 -2.71 16.12
C ARG A 64 -7.74 -3.36 15.12
N LEU A 65 -7.54 -2.71 13.97
CA LEU A 65 -6.62 -3.13 12.92
C LEU A 65 -5.46 -2.13 12.81
N LEU A 66 -4.23 -2.64 12.68
CA LEU A 66 -3.04 -1.85 12.39
C LEU A 66 -2.58 -2.16 10.95
N ASP A 67 -2.72 -1.19 10.05
CA ASP A 67 -2.21 -1.24 8.68
C ASP A 67 -0.90 -0.42 8.59
N ALA A 68 0.23 -1.04 8.93
CA ALA A 68 1.52 -0.38 8.97
C ALA A 68 2.11 -0.26 7.55
N GLY A 69 2.27 0.97 7.06
CA GLY A 69 2.65 1.22 5.66
C GLY A 69 1.46 1.22 4.71
N CYS A 70 0.30 1.72 5.17
CA CYS A 70 -0.98 1.69 4.46
C CYS A 70 -1.00 2.38 3.08
N GLY A 71 0.04 3.16 2.74
CA GLY A 71 0.11 3.92 1.49
C GLY A 71 -1.09 4.86 1.36
N THR A 72 -1.90 4.68 0.32
CA THR A 72 -3.15 5.44 0.12
C THR A 72 -4.33 4.96 0.98
N GLY A 73 -4.12 3.97 1.85
CA GLY A 73 -5.15 3.44 2.75
C GLY A 73 -6.12 2.45 2.10
N ALA A 74 -5.83 1.92 0.92
CA ALA A 74 -6.77 1.07 0.18
C ALA A 74 -7.25 -0.17 0.95
N LEU A 75 -6.37 -0.82 1.73
CA LEU A 75 -6.77 -1.93 2.61
C LEU A 75 -7.54 -1.41 3.82
N SER A 76 -6.98 -0.41 4.51
CA SER A 76 -7.60 0.23 5.68
C SER A 76 -9.05 0.67 5.45
N ILE A 77 -9.34 1.27 4.29
CA ILE A 77 -10.68 1.76 3.93
C ILE A 77 -11.66 0.59 3.76
N GLU A 78 -11.26 -0.46 3.05
CA GLU A 78 -12.11 -1.63 2.83
C GLU A 78 -12.35 -2.42 4.11
N ALA A 79 -11.33 -2.55 4.97
CA ALA A 79 -11.44 -3.24 6.25
C ALA A 79 -12.28 -2.48 7.30
N ALA A 80 -12.56 -1.20 7.08
CA ALA A 80 -13.34 -0.35 7.98
C ALA A 80 -14.83 -0.23 7.58
N ARG A 81 -15.24 -0.85 6.46
CA ARG A 81 -16.65 -0.93 6.05
C ARG A 81 -17.40 -1.95 6.88
#